data_AF-A0A0E3ZU04-F1
#
_entry.id   AF-A0A0E3ZU04-F1
#
_cell.length_a   1.000
_cell.length_b   1.000
_cell.length_c   1.000
_cell.angle_alpha   90.00
_cell.angle_beta   90.00
_cell.angle_gamma   90.00
#
_symmetry.space_group_name_H-M   'P 1'
#
loop_
_entity.id
_entity.type
_entity.pdbx_description
1 polymer ?
#
loop_
_entity_poly.entity_id
_entity_poly.type
_entity_poly.pdbx_seq_one_letter_code
_entity_poly.pdbx_strand_id
1 'polypeptide(L)'
;MSQGLLLSVKRCDQPLPTLQMENEQIKTKILADYTTLLGLKHDSPGLVKDKLKLIGEHIDQLGRSTFEEKDVLTNASRLINSALTTEYVAFAEALTEEDKEEVLAQIKHKAAEVCQLLQIHA
;
A
#
# COMPACT_ATOMS: atom_id res chain seq x y z
N MET A 1 -42.95 -26.64 -34.83
CA MET A 1 -42.72 -26.53 -33.37
C MET A 1 -41.52 -25.63 -33.17
N SER A 2 -41.76 -24.37 -32.85
CA SER A 2 -40.72 -23.34 -32.69
C SER A 2 -40.16 -23.41 -31.27
N GLN A 3 -38.87 -23.75 -31.12
CA GLN A 3 -38.16 -23.54 -29.86
C GLN A 3 -37.49 -22.18 -29.91
N GLY A 4 -38.06 -21.24 -29.17
CA GLY A 4 -37.57 -19.88 -28.99
C GLY A 4 -36.44 -19.80 -27.97
N LEU A 5 -35.54 -18.87 -28.27
CA LEU A 5 -34.73 -18.05 -27.36
C LEU A 5 -34.84 -18.36 -25.85
N LEU A 6 -33.71 -18.71 -25.26
CA LEU A 6 -33.35 -18.23 -23.92
C LEU A 6 -31.96 -17.59 -24.02
N LEU A 7 -31.98 -16.32 -24.39
CA LEU A 7 -30.84 -15.41 -24.37
C LEU A 7 -30.48 -15.08 -22.92
N SER A 8 -29.22 -15.38 -22.60
CA SER A 8 -28.34 -14.74 -21.63
C SER A 8 -28.90 -13.49 -20.92
N VAL A 9 -29.26 -13.65 -19.65
CA VAL A 9 -29.23 -12.55 -18.68
C VAL A 9 -28.49 -13.04 -17.44
N LYS A 10 -27.16 -12.89 -17.48
CA LYS A 10 -26.32 -12.94 -16.29
C LYS A 10 -25.27 -11.83 -16.42
N ARG A 11 -25.71 -10.60 -16.16
CA ARG A 11 -24.83 -9.45 -15.92
C ARG A 11 -25.46 -8.60 -14.83
N CYS A 12 -24.75 -8.53 -13.71
CA CYS A 12 -24.46 -7.32 -12.94
C CYS A 12 -23.91 -7.81 -11.59
N ASP A 13 -22.61 -8.15 -11.54
CA ASP A 13 -21.82 -8.17 -10.29
C ASP A 13 -20.34 -8.52 -10.60
N GLN A 14 -19.80 -7.96 -11.68
CA GLN A 14 -18.35 -8.03 -11.92
C GLN A 14 -17.84 -6.59 -12.06
N PRO A 15 -16.88 -6.16 -11.21
CA PRO A 15 -16.21 -4.89 -11.42
C PRO A 15 -15.60 -4.87 -12.83
N LEU A 16 -15.63 -3.71 -13.48
CA LEU A 16 -15.10 -3.59 -14.84
C LEU A 16 -13.64 -4.08 -14.88
N PRO A 17 -13.27 -4.94 -15.85
CA PRO A 17 -11.93 -5.55 -15.92
C PRO A 17 -10.79 -4.51 -16.00
N THR A 18 -11.09 -3.28 -16.43
CA THR A 18 -10.14 -2.15 -16.46
C THR A 18 -9.77 -1.63 -15.08
N LEU A 19 -10.71 -1.57 -14.13
CA LEU A 19 -10.45 -1.08 -12.76
C LEU A 19 -9.63 -2.10 -11.97
N GLN A 20 -9.92 -3.39 -12.15
CA GLN A 20 -9.17 -4.45 -11.51
C GLN A 20 -7.70 -4.46 -11.97
N MET A 21 -7.46 -4.27 -13.27
CA MET A 21 -6.10 -4.18 -13.82
C MET A 21 -5.33 -2.93 -13.35
N GLU A 22 -6.03 -1.81 -13.12
CA GLU A 22 -5.43 -0.58 -12.57
C GLU A 22 -5.00 -0.76 -11.10
N ASN A 23 -5.85 -1.38 -10.28
CA ASN A 23 -5.54 -1.62 -8.88
C ASN A 23 -4.31 -2.53 -8.70
N GLU A 24 -4.21 -3.60 -9.48
CA GLU A 24 -3.06 -4.50 -9.44
C GLU A 24 -1.75 -3.80 -9.87
N GLN A 25 -1.83 -2.87 -10.83
CA GLN A 25 -0.70 -2.01 -11.17
C GLN A 25 -0.30 -1.09 -10.02
N ILE A 26 -1.27 -0.47 -9.32
CA ILE A 26 -0.96 0.39 -8.16
C ILE A 26 -0.35 -0.43 -7.03
N LYS A 27 -0.89 -1.62 -6.74
CA LYS A 27 -0.31 -2.58 -5.78
C LYS A 27 1.13 -2.97 -6.13
N THR A 28 1.42 -3.17 -7.41
CA THR A 28 2.79 -3.45 -7.88
C THR A 28 3.74 -2.27 -7.61
N LYS A 29 3.27 -1.03 -7.75
CA LYS A 29 4.06 0.16 -7.39
C LYS A 29 4.34 0.24 -5.89
N ILE A 30 3.32 -0.03 -5.06
CA ILE A 30 3.48 -0.12 -3.60
C ILE A 30 4.55 -1.17 -3.25
N LEU A 31 4.52 -2.34 -3.89
CA LEU A 31 5.51 -3.39 -3.68
C LEU A 31 6.93 -2.93 -4.05
N ALA A 32 7.08 -2.25 -5.18
CA ALA A 32 8.38 -1.77 -5.64
C ALA A 32 8.98 -0.74 -4.66
N ASP A 33 8.15 0.18 -4.15
CA ASP A 33 8.59 1.17 -3.16
C ASP A 33 8.91 0.54 -1.81
N TYR A 34 8.09 -0.42 -1.35
CA TYR A 34 8.36 -1.20 -0.15
C TYR A 34 9.66 -2.02 -0.25
N THR A 35 9.88 -2.71 -1.37
CA THR A 35 11.12 -3.48 -1.61
C THR A 35 12.34 -2.57 -1.57
N THR A 36 12.23 -1.36 -2.13
CA THR A 36 13.29 -0.37 -2.04
C THR A 36 13.53 0.05 -0.58
N LEU A 37 12.46 0.34 0.17
CA LEU A 37 12.52 0.70 1.58
C LEU A 37 13.23 -0.38 2.44
N LEU A 38 12.98 -1.66 2.17
CA LEU A 38 13.64 -2.76 2.87
C LEU A 38 15.17 -2.73 2.72
N GLY A 39 15.66 -2.35 1.54
CA GLY A 39 17.08 -2.24 1.23
C GLY A 39 17.77 -0.99 1.79
N LEU A 40 17.02 -0.01 2.28
CA LEU A 40 17.59 1.22 2.86
C LEU A 40 18.18 0.97 4.25
N LYS A 41 19.26 1.68 4.54
CA LYS A 41 19.93 1.76 5.84
C LYS A 41 19.67 3.12 6.51
N HIS A 42 20.10 3.28 7.75
CA HIS A 42 19.90 4.52 8.53
C HIS A 42 20.63 5.74 7.95
N ASP A 43 21.63 5.54 7.08
CA ASP A 43 22.36 6.62 6.42
C ASP A 43 21.55 7.41 5.38
N SER A 44 20.36 6.93 5.02
CA SER A 44 19.56 7.47 3.91
C SER A 44 18.18 8.00 4.34
N PRO A 45 18.09 8.96 5.28
CA PRO A 45 16.82 9.39 5.84
C PRO A 45 15.91 10.13 4.86
N GLY A 46 16.47 10.80 3.85
CA GLY A 46 15.68 11.39 2.76
C GLY A 46 14.92 10.32 1.98
N LEU A 47 15.63 9.25 1.59
CA LEU A 47 15.04 8.16 0.81
C LEU A 47 13.99 7.37 1.59
N VAL A 48 14.18 7.18 2.90
CA VAL A 48 13.17 6.56 3.78
C VAL A 48 11.86 7.37 3.73
N LYS A 49 11.96 8.70 3.89
CA LYS A 49 10.79 9.59 3.84
C LYS A 49 10.09 9.54 2.49
N ASP A 50 10.86 9.62 1.41
CA ASP A 50 10.30 9.64 0.06
C ASP A 50 9.59 8.33 -0.27
N LYS A 51 10.13 7.18 0.15
CA LYS A 51 9.48 5.89 -0.06
C LYS A 51 8.18 5.75 0.71
N LEU A 52 8.14 6.22 1.96
CA LEU A 52 6.90 6.23 2.74
C LEU A 52 5.82 7.13 2.10
N LYS A 53 6.21 8.29 1.57
CA LYS A 53 5.28 9.18 0.84
C LYS A 53 4.71 8.50 -0.40
N LEU A 54 5.56 7.91 -1.24
CA LEU A 54 5.14 7.23 -2.47
C LEU A 54 4.16 6.08 -2.16
N ILE A 55 4.44 5.28 -1.12
CA ILE A 55 3.51 4.23 -0.68
C ILE A 55 2.16 4.86 -0.28
N GLY A 56 2.18 5.93 0.51
CA GLY A 56 0.96 6.66 0.91
C GLY A 56 0.15 7.19 -0.27
N GLU A 57 0.82 7.78 -1.26
CA GLU A 57 0.20 8.30 -2.49
C GLU A 57 -0.46 7.17 -3.31
N HIS A 58 0.18 6.01 -3.41
CA HIS A 58 -0.38 4.85 -4.09
C HIS A 58 -1.59 4.26 -3.34
N ILE A 59 -1.59 4.27 -2.00
CA ILE A 59 -2.77 3.85 -1.22
C ILE A 59 -3.94 4.81 -1.46
N ASP A 60 -3.70 6.12 -1.52
CA ASP A 60 -4.73 7.10 -1.84
C ASP A 60 -5.29 6.90 -3.26
N GLN A 61 -4.43 6.54 -4.23
CA GLN A 61 -4.86 6.17 -5.57
C GLN A 61 -5.79 4.95 -5.56
N LEU A 62 -5.46 3.89 -4.79
CA LEU A 62 -6.35 2.73 -4.63
C LEU A 62 -7.71 3.15 -4.04
N GLY A 63 -7.71 4.01 -3.01
CA GLY A 63 -8.92 4.54 -2.37
C GLY A 63 -9.89 5.29 -3.30
N ARG A 64 -9.38 5.82 -4.42
CA ARG A 64 -10.19 6.49 -5.44
C ARG A 64 -10.77 5.52 -6.45
N SER A 65 -10.13 4.36 -6.66
CA SER A 65 -10.51 3.36 -7.66
C SER A 65 -11.39 2.23 -7.10
N THR A 66 -11.44 2.02 -5.77
CA THR A 66 -12.28 0.99 -5.13
C THR A 66 -13.13 1.51 -3.96
N PHE A 67 -14.44 1.24 -4.00
CA PHE A 67 -15.38 1.61 -2.94
C PHE A 67 -15.56 0.51 -1.89
N GLU A 68 -15.33 -0.76 -2.25
CA GLU A 68 -15.67 -1.93 -1.41
C GLU A 68 -14.64 -2.23 -0.31
N GLU A 69 -13.41 -1.75 -0.43
CA GLU A 69 -12.30 -2.03 0.51
C GLU A 69 -11.93 -0.83 1.39
N LYS A 70 -12.89 0.06 1.64
CA LYS A 70 -12.66 1.35 2.30
C LYS A 70 -11.99 1.22 3.68
N ASP A 71 -12.37 0.25 4.50
CA ASP A 71 -11.76 0.01 5.81
C ASP A 71 -10.31 -0.47 5.70
N VAL A 72 -10.01 -1.36 4.75
CA VAL A 72 -8.66 -1.86 4.49
C VAL A 72 -7.75 -0.70 4.07
N LEU A 73 -8.22 0.13 3.14
CA LEU A 73 -7.47 1.29 2.64
C LEU A 73 -7.29 2.35 3.72
N THR A 74 -8.31 2.58 4.55
CA THR A 74 -8.22 3.49 5.70
C THR A 74 -7.17 3.01 6.71
N ASN A 75 -7.14 1.71 7.01
CA ASN A 75 -6.14 1.13 7.92
C ASN A 75 -4.72 1.20 7.33
N ALA A 76 -4.56 0.90 6.04
CA ALA A 76 -3.29 1.02 5.33
C ALA A 76 -2.78 2.48 5.33
N SER A 77 -3.63 3.45 5.01
CA SER A 77 -3.29 4.88 5.09
C SER A 77 -2.91 5.30 6.51
N ARG A 78 -3.60 4.79 7.54
CA ARG A 78 -3.28 5.09 8.94
C ARG A 78 -1.90 4.57 9.34
N LEU A 79 -1.54 3.36 8.93
CA LEU A 79 -0.23 2.77 9.20
C LEU A 79 0.90 3.56 8.55
N ILE A 80 0.76 3.91 7.27
CA ILE A 80 1.77 4.72 6.58
C ILE A 80 1.85 6.14 7.14
N ASN A 81 0.71 6.76 7.47
CA ASN A 81 0.73 8.08 8.08
C ASN A 81 1.41 8.05 9.45
N SER A 82 1.15 7.03 10.27
CA SER A 82 1.90 6.83 11.52
C SER A 82 3.40 6.74 11.22
N ALA A 83 3.79 5.89 10.27
CA ALA A 83 5.20 5.72 9.90
C ALA A 83 5.84 7.05 9.46
N LEU A 84 5.11 7.92 8.77
CA LEU A 84 5.56 9.24 8.32
C LEU A 84 5.60 10.30 9.44
N THR A 85 4.66 10.29 10.38
CA THR A 85 4.51 11.37 11.37
C THR A 85 5.11 11.06 12.72
N THR A 86 5.23 9.79 13.07
CA THR A 86 5.69 9.34 14.38
C THR A 86 7.02 8.62 14.25
N GLU A 87 7.07 7.49 13.54
CA GLU A 87 8.29 6.69 13.49
C GLU A 87 9.40 7.38 12.67
N TYR A 88 9.07 8.04 11.55
CA TYR A 88 10.06 8.79 10.78
C TYR A 88 10.65 9.97 11.57
N VAL A 89 9.84 10.65 12.39
CA VAL A 89 10.32 11.75 13.23
C VAL A 89 11.28 11.20 14.28
N ALA A 90 10.91 10.12 14.98
CA ALA A 90 11.79 9.44 15.92
C ALA A 90 13.10 8.95 15.26
N PHE A 91 13.03 8.45 14.03
CA PHE A 91 14.21 8.04 13.26
C PHE A 91 15.11 9.23 12.88
N ALA A 92 14.53 10.37 12.54
CA ALA A 92 15.27 11.58 12.20
C ALA A 92 15.90 12.25 13.43
N GLU A 93 15.26 12.14 14.60
CA GLU A 93 15.71 12.71 15.87
C GLU A 93 16.62 11.79 16.69
N ALA A 94 16.67 10.50 16.36
CA ALA A 94 17.52 9.52 17.03
C ALA A 94 19.00 9.94 17.02
N LEU A 95 19.63 9.87 18.19
CA LEU A 95 20.99 10.35 18.41
C LEU A 95 22.06 9.27 18.21
N THR A 96 21.67 8.00 18.30
CA THR A 96 22.57 6.86 18.12
C THR A 96 22.24 6.06 16.85
N GLU A 97 23.22 5.34 16.32
CA GLU A 97 22.98 4.47 15.16
C GLU A 97 22.08 3.29 15.52
N GLU A 98 22.22 2.73 16.72
CA GLU A 98 21.37 1.64 17.23
C GLU A 98 19.89 2.07 17.28
N ASP A 99 19.60 3.24 17.85
CA ASP A 99 18.24 3.80 17.87
C ASP A 99 17.69 4.01 16.46
N LYS A 100 18.52 4.49 15.53
CA LYS A 100 18.10 4.68 14.14
C LYS A 100 17.78 3.37 13.45
N GLU A 101 18.57 2.31 13.69
CA GLU A 101 18.31 0.99 13.13
C GLU A 101 17.02 0.39 13.72
N GLU A 102 16.79 0.54 15.02
CA GLU A 102 15.56 0.07 15.68
C GLU A 102 14.33 0.77 15.11
N VAL A 103 14.34 2.11 15.04
CA VAL A 103 13.20 2.85 14.51
C VAL A 103 13.00 2.58 13.01
N LEU A 104 14.09 2.43 12.25
CA LEU A 104 13.99 2.04 10.84
C LEU A 104 13.36 0.64 10.68
N ALA A 105 13.65 -0.30 11.58
CA ALA A 105 12.99 -1.60 11.59
C ALA A 105 11.48 -1.47 11.87
N GLN A 106 11.08 -0.57 12.78
CA GLN A 106 9.66 -0.28 13.03
C GLN A 106 8.97 0.35 11.81
N ILE A 107 9.62 1.29 11.12
CA ILE A 107 9.12 1.87 9.86
C ILE A 107 8.89 0.77 8.82
N LYS A 108 9.88 -0.12 8.64
CA LYS A 108 9.79 -1.25 7.71
C LYS A 108 8.67 -2.22 8.09
N HIS A 109 8.47 -2.47 9.38
CA HIS A 109 7.39 -3.33 9.88
C HIS A 109 6.01 -2.76 9.51
N LYS A 110 5.77 -1.47 9.74
CA LYS A 110 4.48 -0.84 9.37
C LYS A 110 4.22 -0.86 7.86
N ALA A 111 5.26 -0.66 7.05
CA ALA A 111 5.15 -0.80 5.61
C ALA A 111 4.85 -2.25 5.19
N ALA A 112 5.38 -3.25 5.92
CA ALA A 112 5.04 -4.65 5.70
C ALA A 112 3.57 -4.95 6.05
N GLU A 113 3.06 -4.43 7.17
CA GLU A 113 1.64 -4.56 7.56
C GLU A 113 0.70 -3.99 6.49
N VAL A 114 1.10 -2.87 5.87
CA VAL A 114 0.37 -2.26 4.75
C VAL A 114 0.33 -3.21 3.55
N CYS A 115 1.46 -3.81 3.17
CA CYS A 115 1.50 -4.78 2.08
C CYS A 115 0.63 -6.02 2.39
N GLN A 116 0.58 -6.46 3.64
CA GLN A 116 -0.28 -7.57 4.07
C GLN A 116 -1.77 -7.22 4.00
N LEU A 117 -2.16 -6.04 4.49
CA LEU A 117 -3.55 -5.56 4.42
C LEU A 117 -4.05 -5.47 2.98
N LEU A 118 -3.20 -4.98 2.08
CA LEU A 118 -3.52 -4.82 0.65
C LEU A 118 -3.35 -6.13 -0.16
N GLN A 119 -2.99 -7.23 0.51
CA GLN A 119 -2.77 -8.56 -0.11
C GLN A 119 -1.74 -8.52 -1.24
N ILE A 120 -0.72 -7.67 -1.10
CA ILE A 120 0.36 -7.49 -2.07
C ILE A 120 1.40 -8.61 -1.94
N HIS A 121 1.44 -9.27 -0.78
CA HIS A 121 2.24 -10.45 -0.50
C HIS A 121 1.42 -11.43 0.36
N ALA A 122 1.45 -12.71 -0.01
CA ALA A 122 0.98 -13.85 0.78
C ALA A 122 2.17 -14.59 1.39
#